data_AF-A0A7C3LML0-F1
#
_entry.id   AF-A0A7C3LML0-F1
#
_cell.length_a   1.000
_cell.length_b   1.000
_cell.length_c   1.000
_cell.angle_alpha   90.00
_cell.angle_beta   90.00
_cell.angle_gamma   90.00
#
_symmetry.space_group_name_H-M   'P 1'
#
loop_
_entity.id
_entity.type
_entity.pdbx_description
1 polymer ?
#
loop_
_entity_poly.entity_id
_entity_poly.type
_entity_poly.pdbx_seq_one_letter_code
_entity_poly.pdbx_strand_id
1 'polypeptide(L)'
;MEDWKLRLYHQMPAFMRTLIASGQGYLLRSWRYGSETDSIIADYSAHEKWSPTQWTAWQEEALAFMLERAATKVPFYRDQWSQRRRQGDRSSWELLKNWPVLSKEDIRATPLRFVVEDCDVRRMYHEHTSGTTGKSLDLWWSRATVRRWYALFEARCRAWHGVSRYDRWAILGGQLVTPVRQRRPPFWVWNAGLRQLYMSSYHLAPDLIPSYLDALKRYRICYLVGYTSSLYMLAVH
;
A
#
# COMPACT_ATOMS: atom_id res chain seq x y z
N MET A 1 -12.85 -7.22 8.40
CA MET A 1 -12.68 -7.35 9.86
C MET A 1 -14.00 -7.87 10.40
N GLU A 2 -14.00 -9.00 11.12
CA GLU A 2 -15.25 -9.54 11.68
C GLU A 2 -15.91 -8.47 12.55
N ASP A 3 -17.22 -8.26 12.36
CA ASP A 3 -18.01 -7.15 12.94
C ASP A 3 -17.80 -7.01 14.47
N TRP A 4 -17.67 -8.14 15.17
CA TRP A 4 -17.43 -8.16 16.61
C TRP A 4 -16.08 -7.56 17.03
N LYS A 5 -15.00 -7.76 16.24
CA LYS A 5 -13.66 -7.18 16.53
C LYS A 5 -13.70 -5.66 16.43
N LEU A 6 -14.43 -5.15 15.44
CA LEU A 6 -14.62 -3.71 15.27
C LEU A 6 -15.41 -3.12 16.44
N ARG A 7 -16.50 -3.78 16.85
CA ARG A 7 -17.31 -3.35 18.01
C ARG A 7 -16.48 -3.33 19.30
N LEU A 8 -15.70 -4.37 19.54
CA LEU A 8 -14.82 -4.44 20.71
C LEU A 8 -13.78 -3.30 20.70
N TYR A 9 -13.12 -3.07 19.56
CA TYR A 9 -12.18 -1.96 19.39
C TYR A 9 -12.83 -0.59 19.61
N HIS A 10 -14.08 -0.43 19.14
CA HIS A 10 -14.87 0.80 19.28
C HIS A 10 -15.34 1.09 20.71
N GLN A 11 -15.47 0.06 21.55
CA GLN A 11 -15.79 0.21 22.97
C GLN A 11 -14.57 0.57 23.83
N MET A 12 -13.36 0.43 23.30
CA MET A 12 -12.14 0.71 24.04
C MET A 12 -11.93 2.22 24.29
N PRO A 13 -11.41 2.60 25.48
CA PRO A 13 -10.94 3.96 25.73
C PRO A 13 -9.95 4.43 24.66
N ALA A 14 -9.92 5.75 24.41
CA ALA A 14 -9.08 6.34 23.37
C ALA A 14 -7.59 5.98 23.50
N PHE A 15 -7.06 5.93 24.72
CA PHE A 15 -5.65 5.57 24.95
C PHE A 15 -5.34 4.13 24.52
N MET A 16 -6.26 3.18 24.75
CA MET A 16 -6.09 1.79 24.34
C MET A 16 -6.09 1.65 22.81
N ARG A 17 -6.97 2.39 22.13
CA ARG A 17 -6.98 2.45 20.66
C ARG A 17 -5.66 2.96 20.09
N THR A 18 -5.06 3.97 20.74
CA THR A 18 -3.73 4.48 20.40
C THR A 18 -2.62 3.47 20.68
N LEU A 19 -2.68 2.72 21.78
CA LEU A 19 -1.70 1.66 22.08
C LEU A 19 -1.74 0.57 21.00
N ILE A 20 -2.94 0.09 20.64
CA ILE A 20 -3.14 -0.93 19.59
C ILE A 20 -2.64 -0.40 18.24
N ALA A 21 -3.05 0.80 17.85
CA ALA A 21 -2.61 1.40 16.58
C ALA A 21 -1.10 1.60 16.53
N SER A 22 -0.47 1.98 17.66
CA SER A 22 0.97 2.13 17.75
C SER A 22 1.70 0.78 17.64
N GLY A 23 1.21 -0.26 18.33
CA GLY A 23 1.76 -1.62 18.24
C GLY A 23 1.71 -2.15 16.81
N GLN A 24 0.55 -2.04 16.16
CA GLN A 24 0.39 -2.38 14.74
C GLN A 24 1.29 -1.52 13.84
N GLY A 25 1.46 -0.25 14.18
CA GLY A 25 2.37 0.65 13.50
C GLY A 25 3.82 0.23 13.56
N TYR A 26 4.31 -0.26 14.70
CA TYR A 26 5.67 -0.79 14.83
C TYR A 26 5.84 -2.09 14.04
N LEU A 27 4.85 -2.98 14.07
CA LEU A 27 4.85 -4.18 13.24
C LEU A 27 4.95 -3.81 11.75
N LEU A 28 4.09 -2.90 11.28
CA LEU A 28 4.12 -2.40 9.91
C LEU A 28 5.45 -1.70 9.60
N ARG A 29 6.00 -0.89 10.50
CA ARG A 29 7.31 -0.25 10.31
C ARG A 29 8.39 -1.29 10.05
N SER A 30 8.39 -2.40 10.79
CA SER A 30 9.36 -3.48 10.57
C SER A 30 9.23 -4.08 9.17
N TRP A 31 7.99 -4.26 8.68
CA TRP A 31 7.69 -4.76 7.33
C TRP A 31 8.16 -3.79 6.25
N ARG A 32 7.89 -2.50 6.44
CA ARG A 32 8.09 -1.45 5.45
C ARG A 32 9.53 -0.98 5.34
N TYR A 33 10.29 -1.05 6.43
CA TYR A 33 11.62 -0.46 6.50
C TYR A 33 12.63 -1.44 7.12
N GLY A 34 13.89 -1.29 6.71
CA GLY A 34 15.03 -2.11 7.13
C GLY A 34 16.34 -1.33 6.94
N SER A 35 17.47 -1.98 7.22
CA SER A 35 18.79 -1.36 7.05
C SER A 35 19.09 -1.00 5.61
N GLU A 36 18.49 -1.69 4.64
CA GLU A 36 18.66 -1.45 3.21
C GLU A 36 17.81 -0.29 2.67
N THR A 37 16.85 0.22 3.45
CA THR A 37 15.84 1.16 2.95
C THR A 37 16.46 2.42 2.36
N ASP A 38 17.47 3.02 3.01
CA ASP A 38 18.07 4.26 2.54
C ASP A 38 18.90 4.07 1.26
N SER A 39 19.52 2.90 1.09
CA SER A 39 20.17 2.53 -0.17
C SER A 39 19.15 2.45 -1.30
N ILE A 40 18.03 1.75 -1.09
CA ILE A 40 16.98 1.62 -2.12
C ILE A 40 16.37 2.98 -2.49
N ILE A 41 16.21 3.88 -1.51
CA ILE A 41 15.75 5.25 -1.78
C ILE A 41 16.75 6.01 -2.64
N ALA A 42 18.03 5.97 -2.27
CA ALA A 42 19.09 6.62 -3.03
C ALA A 42 19.15 6.11 -4.48
N ASP A 43 19.01 4.80 -4.68
CA ASP A 43 18.91 4.18 -6.01
C ASP A 43 17.73 4.77 -6.80
N TYR A 44 16.52 4.78 -6.23
CA TYR A 44 15.35 5.35 -6.91
C TYR A 44 15.44 6.83 -7.21
N SER A 45 16.10 7.62 -6.35
CA SER A 45 16.37 9.03 -6.58
C SER A 45 17.43 9.25 -7.66
N ALA A 46 18.44 8.38 -7.78
CA ALA A 46 19.44 8.47 -8.84
C ALA A 46 18.83 8.29 -10.23
N HIS A 47 17.74 7.52 -10.34
CA HIS A 47 17.02 7.31 -11.59
C HIS A 47 16.43 8.60 -12.18
N GLU A 48 16.23 9.66 -11.39
CA GLU A 48 15.72 10.95 -11.88
C GLU A 48 16.66 11.64 -12.86
N LYS A 49 17.95 11.29 -12.81
CA LYS A 49 19.00 11.86 -13.68
C LYS A 49 19.37 10.94 -14.84
N TRP A 50 18.66 9.82 -15.00
CA TRP A 50 18.96 8.86 -16.06
C TRP A 50 18.63 9.43 -17.44
N SER A 51 19.52 9.16 -18.40
CA SER A 51 19.25 9.41 -19.81
C SER A 51 18.16 8.47 -20.34
N PRO A 52 17.53 8.81 -21.47
CA PRO A 52 16.62 7.89 -22.15
C PRO A 52 17.25 6.52 -22.43
N THR A 53 18.54 6.46 -22.78
CA THR A 53 19.24 5.20 -23.04
C THR A 53 19.41 4.34 -21.79
N GLN A 54 19.69 4.94 -20.63
CA GLN A 54 19.75 4.24 -19.35
C GLN A 54 18.37 3.68 -18.96
N TRP A 55 17.31 4.46 -19.17
CA TRP A 55 15.94 4.00 -18.96
C TRP A 55 15.56 2.83 -19.85
N THR A 56 15.85 2.91 -21.14
CA THR A 56 15.57 1.82 -22.09
C THR A 56 16.30 0.54 -21.67
N ALA A 57 17.61 0.62 -21.39
CA ALA A 57 18.40 -0.54 -20.99
C ALA A 57 17.85 -1.20 -19.71
N TRP A 58 17.52 -0.40 -18.70
CA TRP A 58 16.95 -0.91 -17.45
C TRP A 58 15.56 -1.53 -17.65
N GLN A 59 14.71 -0.90 -18.47
CA GLN A 59 13.37 -1.43 -18.78
C GLN A 59 13.44 -2.76 -19.52
N GLU A 60 14.34 -2.90 -20.48
CA GLU A 60 14.54 -4.13 -21.24
C GLU A 60 15.02 -5.27 -20.33
N GLU A 61 16.01 -5.02 -19.47
CA GLU A 61 16.50 -6.00 -18.50
C GLU A 61 15.41 -6.43 -17.51
N ALA A 62 14.71 -5.45 -16.92
CA ALA A 62 13.63 -5.73 -15.96
C ALA A 62 12.47 -6.48 -16.61
N LEU A 63 12.09 -6.12 -17.83
CA LEU A 63 11.03 -6.79 -18.58
C LEU A 63 11.42 -8.22 -18.91
N ALA A 64 12.61 -8.46 -19.46
CA ALA A 64 13.09 -9.81 -19.78
C ALA A 64 13.07 -10.71 -18.54
N PHE A 65 13.60 -10.22 -17.40
CA PHE A 65 13.55 -10.94 -16.13
C PHE A 65 12.11 -11.27 -15.69
N MET A 66 11.19 -10.30 -15.78
CA MET A 66 9.79 -10.50 -15.37
C MET A 66 9.07 -11.53 -16.26
N LEU A 67 9.22 -11.44 -17.58
CA LEU A 67 8.55 -12.32 -18.52
C LEU A 67 9.06 -13.76 -18.40
N GLU A 68 10.38 -13.94 -18.32
CA GLU A 68 10.99 -15.26 -18.12
C GLU A 68 10.53 -15.89 -16.82
N ARG A 69 10.60 -15.15 -15.71
CA ARG A 69 10.16 -15.63 -14.40
C ARG A 69 8.67 -15.95 -14.38
N ALA A 70 7.84 -15.14 -15.03
CA ALA A 70 6.41 -15.41 -15.13
C ALA A 70 6.13 -16.69 -15.92
N ALA A 71 6.72 -16.85 -17.10
CA ALA A 71 6.46 -17.99 -17.99
C ALA A 71 6.95 -19.32 -17.39
N THR A 72 8.01 -19.30 -16.59
CA THR A 72 8.66 -20.53 -16.09
C THR A 72 8.28 -20.89 -14.66
N LYS A 73 8.03 -19.91 -13.79
CA LYS A 73 7.87 -20.13 -12.34
C LYS A 73 6.53 -19.73 -11.74
N VAL A 74 5.66 -19.06 -12.50
CA VAL A 74 4.30 -18.72 -12.02
C VAL A 74 3.33 -19.75 -12.59
N PRO A 75 2.67 -20.58 -11.75
CA PRO A 75 1.87 -21.71 -12.21
C PRO A 75 0.82 -21.33 -13.27
N PHE A 76 0.10 -20.23 -13.06
CA PHE A 76 -0.92 -19.75 -14.00
C PHE A 76 -0.34 -19.52 -15.41
N TYR A 77 0.75 -18.77 -15.50
CA TYR A 77 1.36 -18.42 -16.79
C TYR A 77 2.09 -19.59 -17.44
N ARG A 78 2.78 -20.44 -16.65
CA ARG A 78 3.44 -21.64 -17.16
C ARG A 78 2.44 -22.58 -17.83
N ASP A 79 1.29 -22.79 -17.19
CA ASP A 79 0.26 -23.69 -17.72
C ASP A 79 -0.42 -23.08 -18.96
N GLN A 80 -0.64 -21.76 -18.96
CA GLN A 80 -1.13 -21.03 -20.13
C GLN A 80 -0.18 -21.16 -21.33
N TRP A 81 1.12 -20.90 -21.15
CA TRP A 81 2.11 -21.03 -22.22
C TRP A 81 2.26 -22.47 -22.69
N SER A 82 2.26 -23.44 -21.77
CA SER A 82 2.31 -24.87 -22.07
C SER A 82 1.08 -25.33 -22.86
N GLN A 83 -0.11 -24.82 -22.56
CA GLN A 83 -1.33 -25.08 -23.34
C GLN A 83 -1.24 -24.50 -24.75
N ARG A 84 -0.79 -23.25 -24.89
CA ARG A 84 -0.59 -22.61 -26.20
C ARG A 84 0.40 -23.39 -27.06
N ARG A 85 1.50 -23.85 -26.48
CA ARG A 85 2.49 -24.71 -27.17
C ARG A 85 1.88 -26.02 -27.66
N ARG A 86 1.05 -26.69 -26.84
CA ARG A 86 0.31 -27.91 -27.24
C ARG A 86 -0.66 -27.66 -28.39
N GLN A 87 -1.17 -26.43 -28.54
CA GLN A 87 -2.04 -26.02 -29.63
C GLN A 87 -1.27 -25.54 -30.89
N GLY A 88 0.07 -25.65 -30.88
CA GLY A 88 0.93 -25.29 -32.01
C GLY A 88 1.42 -23.84 -32.04
N ASP A 89 1.12 -23.03 -31.03
CA ASP A 89 1.63 -21.65 -30.94
C ASP A 89 3.15 -21.65 -30.70
N ARG A 90 3.92 -21.03 -31.60
CA ARG A 90 5.39 -20.91 -31.53
C ARG A 90 5.88 -19.53 -31.07
N SER A 91 4.98 -18.63 -30.66
CA SER A 91 5.32 -17.26 -30.24
C SER A 91 6.23 -17.25 -29.00
N SER A 92 7.32 -16.46 -28.99
CA SER A 92 8.19 -16.33 -27.81
C SER A 92 7.49 -15.61 -26.66
N TRP A 93 7.66 -16.09 -25.42
CA TRP A 93 7.17 -15.38 -24.22
C TRP A 93 8.07 -14.20 -23.84
N GLU A 94 9.24 -14.04 -24.45
CA GLU A 94 10.13 -12.89 -24.20
C GLU A 94 9.55 -11.59 -24.80
N LEU A 95 8.59 -11.70 -25.71
CA LEU A 95 7.95 -10.55 -26.35
C LEU A 95 6.64 -10.22 -25.65
N LEU A 96 6.57 -9.07 -24.98
CA LEU A 96 5.39 -8.60 -24.24
C LEU A 96 4.10 -8.63 -25.10
N LYS A 97 4.19 -8.30 -26.39
CA LYS A 97 3.05 -8.31 -27.32
C LYS A 97 2.35 -9.68 -27.46
N ASN A 98 3.03 -10.77 -27.10
CA ASN A 98 2.48 -12.12 -27.19
C ASN A 98 1.71 -12.52 -25.92
N TRP A 99 1.73 -11.70 -24.86
CA TRP A 99 1.02 -11.97 -23.62
C TRP A 99 -0.42 -11.47 -23.68
N PRO A 100 -1.39 -12.27 -23.21
CA PRO A 100 -2.77 -11.80 -23.11
C PRO A 100 -2.90 -10.77 -21.97
N VAL A 101 -3.86 -9.87 -22.11
CA VAL A 101 -4.22 -8.97 -21.02
C VAL A 101 -4.88 -9.77 -19.90
N LEU A 102 -4.32 -9.69 -18.69
CA LEU A 102 -4.84 -10.37 -17.51
C LEU A 102 -6.10 -9.69 -16.98
N SER A 103 -7.18 -10.45 -16.80
CA SER A 103 -8.40 -9.90 -16.20
C SER A 103 -8.34 -9.96 -14.66
N LYS A 104 -9.08 -9.05 -14.01
CA LYS A 104 -9.25 -9.08 -12.54
C LYS A 104 -9.88 -10.39 -12.05
N GLU A 105 -10.76 -10.97 -12.86
CA GLU A 105 -11.50 -12.17 -12.51
C GLU A 105 -10.60 -13.41 -12.51
N ASP A 106 -9.64 -13.50 -13.43
CA ASP A 106 -8.66 -14.60 -13.46
C ASP A 106 -7.84 -14.66 -12.16
N ILE A 107 -7.38 -13.50 -11.68
CA ILE A 107 -6.66 -13.39 -10.40
C ILE A 107 -7.56 -13.82 -9.26
N ARG A 108 -8.79 -13.33 -9.22
CA ARG A 108 -9.75 -13.60 -8.15
C ARG A 108 -10.13 -15.08 -8.06
N ALA A 109 -10.26 -15.75 -9.19
CA ALA A 109 -10.66 -17.15 -9.24
C ALA A 109 -9.58 -18.08 -8.66
N THR A 110 -8.29 -17.80 -8.91
CA THR A 110 -7.18 -18.63 -8.44
C THR A 110 -5.97 -17.79 -7.98
N PRO A 111 -6.08 -17.02 -6.89
CA PRO A 111 -5.09 -15.99 -6.55
C PRO A 111 -3.71 -16.57 -6.20
N LEU A 112 -3.67 -17.74 -5.55
CA LEU A 112 -2.41 -18.43 -5.23
C LEU A 112 -1.66 -18.95 -6.47
N ARG A 113 -2.33 -19.16 -7.61
CA ARG A 113 -1.66 -19.59 -8.85
C ARG A 113 -0.85 -18.48 -9.53
N PHE A 114 -0.99 -17.24 -9.05
CA PHE A 114 -0.19 -16.09 -9.47
C PHE A 114 1.03 -15.86 -8.57
N VAL A 115 1.18 -16.64 -7.49
CA VAL A 115 2.38 -16.62 -6.66
C VAL A 115 3.43 -17.52 -7.30
N VAL A 116 4.65 -17.02 -7.39
CA VAL A 116 5.81 -17.77 -7.90
C VAL A 116 6.13 -18.96 -6.98
N GLU A 117 6.45 -20.11 -7.56
CA GLU A 117 6.61 -21.39 -6.82
C GLU A 117 7.78 -21.39 -5.81
N ASP A 118 8.78 -20.53 -6.01
CA ASP A 118 9.93 -20.39 -5.12
C ASP A 118 9.69 -19.45 -3.92
N CYS A 119 8.44 -19.05 -3.68
CA CYS A 119 8.04 -18.23 -2.53
C CYS A 119 7.17 -18.99 -1.52
N ASP A 120 7.46 -18.80 -0.23
CA ASP A 120 6.61 -19.26 0.86
C ASP A 120 5.56 -18.20 1.22
N VAL A 121 4.32 -18.42 0.77
CA VAL A 121 3.14 -17.59 1.01
C VAL A 121 2.95 -17.26 2.50
N ARG A 122 3.30 -18.18 3.42
CA ARG A 122 3.11 -18.00 4.88
C ARG A 122 4.04 -16.93 5.45
N ARG A 123 5.14 -16.62 4.76
CA ARG A 123 6.12 -15.60 5.12
C ARG A 123 5.93 -14.29 4.34
N MET A 124 4.90 -14.19 3.52
CA MET A 124 4.61 -13.02 2.71
C MET A 124 3.56 -12.13 3.38
N TYR A 125 3.59 -10.85 3.04
CA TYR A 125 2.59 -9.89 3.46
C TYR A 125 1.34 -10.08 2.60
N HIS A 126 0.25 -10.54 3.22
CA HIS A 126 -1.04 -10.73 2.56
C HIS A 126 -1.81 -9.41 2.56
N GLU A 127 -2.02 -8.86 1.37
CA GLU A 127 -2.75 -7.63 1.12
C GLU A 127 -4.07 -7.92 0.41
N HIS A 128 -5.10 -7.13 0.75
CA HIS A 128 -6.40 -7.23 0.11
C HIS A 128 -6.78 -5.90 -0.52
N THR A 129 -7.29 -5.93 -1.74
CA THR A 129 -7.79 -4.70 -2.37
C THR A 129 -9.19 -4.35 -1.86
N SER A 130 -9.42 -3.08 -1.52
CA SER A 130 -10.77 -2.57 -1.25
C SER A 130 -11.53 -2.45 -2.58
N GLY A 131 -12.39 -3.42 -2.89
CA GLY A 131 -13.16 -3.41 -4.13
C GLY A 131 -14.36 -2.48 -4.05
N THR A 132 -14.40 -1.42 -4.87
CA THR A 132 -15.60 -0.57 -5.05
C THR A 132 -16.81 -1.35 -5.58
N THR A 133 -16.54 -2.47 -6.28
CA THR A 133 -17.54 -3.41 -6.80
C THR A 133 -17.79 -4.63 -5.89
N GLY A 134 -17.29 -4.60 -4.64
CA GLY A 134 -17.40 -5.70 -3.67
C GLY A 134 -16.46 -6.89 -3.92
N LYS A 135 -15.77 -6.95 -5.08
CA LYS A 135 -14.81 -8.01 -5.40
C LYS A 135 -13.38 -7.60 -5.00
N SER A 136 -12.95 -8.04 -3.82
CA SER A 136 -11.56 -7.92 -3.36
C SER A 136 -10.62 -8.87 -4.14
N LEU A 137 -9.32 -8.55 -4.14
CA LEU A 137 -8.25 -9.41 -4.62
C LEU A 137 -7.32 -9.71 -3.45
N ASP A 138 -6.90 -10.96 -3.36
CA ASP A 138 -5.84 -11.42 -2.47
C ASP A 138 -4.49 -11.33 -3.18
N LEU A 139 -3.54 -10.62 -2.58
CA LEU A 139 -2.19 -10.42 -3.10
C LEU A 139 -1.16 -10.78 -2.03
N TRP A 140 -0.05 -11.38 -2.43
CA TRP A 140 1.06 -11.69 -1.52
C TRP A 140 2.31 -10.97 -1.94
N TRP A 141 2.86 -10.18 -1.03
CA TRP A 141 4.06 -9.39 -1.27
C TRP A 141 5.21 -9.96 -0.46
N SER A 142 6.33 -10.22 -1.11
CA SER A 142 7.57 -10.56 -0.40
C SER A 142 8.00 -9.38 0.49
N ARG A 143 8.79 -9.66 1.54
CA ARG A 143 9.38 -8.59 2.37
C ARG A 143 10.14 -7.56 1.53
N ALA A 144 10.88 -8.03 0.52
CA ALA A 144 11.62 -7.17 -0.41
C ALA A 144 10.68 -6.30 -1.25
N THR A 145 9.56 -6.84 -1.74
CA THR A 145 8.54 -6.08 -2.47
C THR A 145 7.93 -4.97 -1.61
N VAL A 146 7.56 -5.29 -0.37
CA VAL A 146 7.02 -4.30 0.58
C VAL A 146 8.04 -3.17 0.80
N ARG A 147 9.31 -3.51 1.07
CA ARG A 147 10.35 -2.50 1.32
C ARG A 147 10.63 -1.63 0.09
N ARG A 148 10.72 -2.22 -1.11
CA ARG A 148 10.88 -1.48 -2.37
C ARG A 148 9.70 -0.54 -2.62
N TRP A 149 8.47 -0.98 -2.39
CA TRP A 149 7.28 -0.13 -2.53
C TRP A 149 7.34 1.11 -1.63
N TYR A 150 7.64 0.93 -0.34
CA TYR A 150 7.71 2.05 0.59
C TYR A 150 8.96 2.93 0.43
N ALA A 151 10.06 2.39 -0.09
CA ALA A 151 11.22 3.16 -0.51
C ALA A 151 10.90 4.01 -1.75
N LEU A 152 10.19 3.45 -2.73
CA LEU A 152 9.73 4.19 -3.91
C LEU A 152 8.78 5.33 -3.52
N PHE A 153 7.84 5.08 -2.61
CA PHE A 153 6.94 6.11 -2.08
C PHE A 153 7.71 7.21 -1.33
N GLU A 154 8.76 6.87 -0.60
CA GLU A 154 9.64 7.85 0.03
C GLU A 154 10.33 8.73 -1.03
N ALA A 155 10.99 8.12 -2.01
CA ALA A 155 11.74 8.82 -3.05
C ALA A 155 10.85 9.68 -3.96
N ARG A 156 9.70 9.15 -4.39
CA ARG A 156 8.88 9.75 -5.47
C ARG A 156 7.54 10.31 -5.03
N CYS A 157 7.24 10.31 -3.75
CA CYS A 157 6.08 11.03 -3.23
C CYS A 157 6.49 11.99 -2.14
N ARG A 158 7.24 11.52 -1.14
CA ARG A 158 7.61 12.37 0.00
C ARG A 158 8.75 13.32 -0.31
N ALA A 159 9.86 12.81 -0.84
CA ALA A 159 11.05 13.63 -1.11
C ALA A 159 10.77 14.74 -2.15
N TRP A 160 9.96 14.45 -3.18
CA TRP A 160 9.49 15.47 -4.14
C TRP A 160 8.76 16.65 -3.49
N HIS A 161 8.15 16.45 -2.33
CA HIS A 161 7.42 17.48 -1.59
C HIS A 161 8.16 17.96 -0.34
N GLY A 162 9.46 17.65 -0.21
CA GLY A 162 10.30 18.10 0.91
C GLY A 162 9.91 17.50 2.27
N VAL A 163 9.20 16.37 2.28
CA VAL A 163 8.82 15.64 3.51
C VAL A 163 9.43 14.25 3.52
N SER A 164 9.37 13.57 4.66
CA SER A 164 10.00 12.27 4.89
C SER A 164 9.17 11.33 5.76
N ARG A 165 9.59 10.07 5.85
CA ARG A 165 9.05 9.08 6.80
C ARG A 165 9.31 9.41 8.27
N TYR A 166 10.20 10.36 8.55
CA TYR A 166 10.51 10.79 9.91
C TYR A 166 9.60 11.90 10.40
N ASP A 167 8.91 12.57 9.48
CA ASP A 167 7.96 13.64 9.80
C ASP A 167 6.67 13.07 10.38
N ARG A 168 6.04 13.87 11.23
CA ARG A 168 4.71 13.54 11.75
C ARG A 168 3.68 13.89 10.69
N TRP A 169 2.78 12.98 10.40
CA TRP A 169 1.82 13.15 9.32
C TRP A 169 0.44 12.70 9.76
N ALA A 170 -0.59 13.21 9.10
CA ALA A 170 -1.95 12.72 9.33
C ALA A 170 -2.53 12.13 8.06
N ILE A 171 -3.43 11.16 8.24
CA ILE A 171 -4.21 10.59 7.15
C ILE A 171 -5.71 10.78 7.42
N LEU A 172 -6.43 11.24 6.39
CA LEU A 172 -7.89 11.22 6.32
C LEU A 172 -8.30 10.08 5.39
N GLY A 173 -8.36 8.87 5.96
CA GLY A 173 -8.60 7.64 5.23
C GLY A 173 -9.89 6.94 5.63
N GLY A 174 -10.21 5.86 4.93
CA GLY A 174 -11.47 5.13 5.09
C GLY A 174 -11.56 4.19 6.31
N GLN A 175 -10.51 4.04 7.12
CA GLN A 175 -10.57 3.15 8.29
C GLN A 175 -11.42 3.76 9.41
N LEU A 176 -12.29 2.91 9.99
CA LEU A 176 -13.16 3.27 11.11
C LEU A 176 -12.38 3.24 12.43
N VAL A 177 -11.58 4.27 12.67
CA VAL A 177 -10.79 4.43 13.91
C VAL A 177 -11.64 4.73 15.15
N THR A 178 -12.88 5.17 14.96
CA THR A 178 -13.84 5.50 16.02
C THR A 178 -15.27 5.20 15.55
N PRO A 179 -16.25 4.98 16.47
CA PRO A 179 -17.65 4.77 16.08
C PRO A 179 -18.19 5.96 15.29
N VAL A 180 -18.85 5.71 14.15
CA VAL A 180 -19.43 6.76 13.27
C VAL A 180 -20.48 7.63 13.98
N ARG A 181 -21.13 7.09 15.01
CA ARG A 181 -22.14 7.82 15.80
C ARG A 181 -21.54 8.75 16.86
N GLN A 182 -20.22 8.69 17.08
CA GLN A 182 -19.56 9.49 18.10
C GLN A 182 -19.53 10.97 17.68
N ARG A 183 -20.01 11.88 18.53
CA ARG A 183 -19.93 13.34 18.28
C ARG A 183 -19.00 14.10 19.21
N ARG A 184 -18.29 13.41 20.10
CA ARG A 184 -17.28 14.01 20.99
C ARG A 184 -15.89 13.53 20.57
N PRO A 185 -14.85 14.39 20.57
CA PRO A 185 -13.49 13.96 20.26
C PRO A 185 -12.95 12.96 21.30
N PRO A 186 -11.92 12.17 20.97
CA PRO A 186 -11.12 12.23 19.73
C PRO A 186 -11.77 11.47 18.56
N PHE A 187 -11.72 12.07 17.38
CA PHE A 187 -12.10 11.45 16.10
C PHE A 187 -10.90 10.86 15.35
N TRP A 188 -9.82 10.64 16.07
CA TRP A 188 -8.53 10.22 15.55
C TRP A 188 -7.84 9.27 16.51
N VAL A 189 -6.86 8.56 15.97
CA VAL A 189 -5.98 7.68 16.75
C VAL A 189 -4.54 8.00 16.38
N TRP A 190 -3.70 8.20 17.41
CA TRP A 190 -2.26 8.33 17.21
C TRP A 190 -1.61 6.94 17.06
N ASN A 191 -0.78 6.80 16.02
CA ASN A 191 0.06 5.65 15.75
C ASN A 191 1.54 6.09 15.86
N ALA A 192 2.15 5.81 17.02
CA ALA A 192 3.53 6.17 17.29
C ALA A 192 4.54 5.43 16.40
N GLY A 193 4.25 4.20 16.01
CA GLY A 193 5.13 3.38 15.18
C GLY A 193 5.41 3.98 13.80
N LEU A 194 4.44 4.70 13.23
CA LEU A 194 4.57 5.39 11.94
C LEU A 194 4.52 6.92 12.03
N ARG A 195 4.55 7.48 13.25
CA ARG A 195 4.40 8.92 13.51
C ARG A 195 3.15 9.51 12.84
N GLN A 196 2.08 8.74 12.86
CA GLN A 196 0.88 8.98 12.06
C GLN A 196 -0.31 9.32 12.95
N LEU A 197 -1.02 10.38 12.62
CA LEU A 197 -2.33 10.70 13.16
C LEU A 197 -3.40 10.21 12.19
N TYR A 198 -4.06 9.10 12.49
CA TYR A 198 -5.15 8.61 11.65
C TYR A 198 -6.45 9.31 12.05
N MET A 199 -6.98 10.17 11.19
CA MET A 199 -8.18 10.95 11.42
C MET A 199 -9.35 10.34 10.64
N SER A 200 -10.52 10.27 11.27
CA SER A 200 -11.72 9.73 10.65
C SER A 200 -12.25 10.67 9.56
N SER A 201 -12.42 10.19 8.33
CA SER A 201 -13.15 10.94 7.29
C SER A 201 -14.67 11.00 7.52
N TYR A 202 -15.22 10.15 8.40
CA TYR A 202 -16.67 10.06 8.67
C TYR A 202 -17.23 11.13 9.62
N HIS A 203 -16.37 11.95 10.26
CA HIS A 203 -16.79 12.97 11.23
C HIS A 203 -16.38 14.38 10.79
N LEU A 204 -16.20 14.59 9.49
CA LEU A 204 -15.92 15.90 8.90
C LEU A 204 -17.21 16.72 8.79
N ALA A 205 -17.60 17.35 9.89
CA ALA A 205 -18.75 18.26 9.97
C ALA A 205 -18.29 19.64 10.47
N PRO A 206 -18.92 20.76 10.04
CA PRO A 206 -18.50 22.12 10.40
C PRO A 206 -18.27 22.34 11.90
N ASP A 207 -19.15 21.78 12.75
CA ASP A 207 -19.08 21.90 14.20
C ASP A 207 -17.95 21.07 14.85
N LEU A 208 -17.43 20.06 14.14
CA LEU A 208 -16.39 19.15 14.63
C LEU A 208 -14.99 19.49 14.10
N ILE A 209 -14.90 20.21 12.97
CA ILE A 209 -13.62 20.58 12.34
C ILE A 209 -12.67 21.33 13.27
N PRO A 210 -13.09 22.26 14.16
CA PRO A 210 -12.17 22.90 15.09
C PRO A 210 -11.34 21.90 15.91
N SER A 211 -11.94 20.77 16.32
CA SER A 211 -11.23 19.70 17.05
C SER A 211 -10.16 19.01 16.19
N TYR A 212 -10.36 18.91 14.87
CA TYR A 212 -9.37 18.36 13.95
C TYR A 212 -8.17 19.31 13.83
N LEU A 213 -8.42 20.61 13.62
CA LEU A 213 -7.37 21.62 13.50
C LEU A 213 -6.53 21.72 14.79
N ASP A 214 -7.18 21.67 15.95
CA ASP A 214 -6.50 21.62 17.24
C ASP A 214 -5.64 20.36 17.40
N ALA A 215 -6.14 19.21 16.94
CA ALA A 215 -5.35 17.98 16.94
C ALA A 215 -4.12 18.10 16.02
N LEU A 216 -4.27 18.62 14.81
CA LEU A 216 -3.13 18.82 13.89
C LEU A 216 -2.02 19.68 14.51
N LYS A 217 -2.41 20.78 15.18
CA LYS A 217 -1.49 21.64 15.93
C LYS A 217 -0.85 20.89 17.11
N ARG A 218 -1.65 20.23 17.94
CA ARG A 218 -1.21 19.49 19.13
C ARG A 218 -0.19 18.39 18.79
N TYR A 219 -0.44 17.62 17.74
CA TYR A 219 0.45 16.54 17.30
C TYR A 219 1.63 17.04 16.47
N ARG A 220 1.64 18.33 16.08
CA ARG A 220 2.67 18.96 15.24
C ARG A 220 2.79 18.24 13.90
N ILE A 221 1.66 18.13 13.20
CA ILE A 221 1.58 17.45 11.91
C ILE A 221 2.22 18.30 10.82
N CYS A 222 3.12 17.70 10.03
CA CYS A 222 3.87 18.35 8.95
C CYS A 222 3.17 18.25 7.60
N TYR A 223 2.49 17.13 7.32
CA TYR A 223 1.75 16.94 6.08
C TYR A 223 0.52 16.05 6.25
N LEU A 224 -0.41 16.16 5.29
CA LEU A 224 -1.65 15.40 5.23
C LEU A 224 -1.66 14.50 4.00
N VAL A 225 -2.25 13.32 4.14
CA VAL A 225 -2.61 12.43 3.03
C VAL A 225 -4.09 12.09 3.17
N GLY A 226 -4.86 12.05 2.10
CA GLY A 226 -6.26 11.68 2.20
C GLY A 226 -7.03 11.90 0.91
N TYR A 227 -8.31 11.57 0.95
CA TYR A 227 -9.21 11.89 -0.17
C TYR A 227 -9.29 13.39 -0.36
N THR A 228 -9.22 13.86 -1.61
CA THR A 228 -9.30 15.29 -1.95
C THR A 228 -10.55 15.94 -1.36
N SER A 229 -11.69 15.25 -1.37
CA SER A 229 -12.94 15.73 -0.76
C SER A 229 -12.83 15.92 0.75
N SER A 230 -12.18 14.98 1.46
CA SER A 230 -11.95 15.09 2.90
C SER A 230 -11.01 16.25 3.25
N LEU A 231 -9.94 16.43 2.47
CA LEU A 231 -8.99 17.53 2.66
C LEU A 231 -9.62 18.88 2.35
N TYR A 232 -10.44 18.96 1.30
CA TYR A 232 -11.20 20.16 0.95
C TYR A 232 -12.12 20.60 2.09
N MET A 233 -12.90 19.66 2.66
CA MET A 233 -13.78 19.95 3.79
C MET A 233 -13.02 20.55 4.99
N LEU A 234 -11.81 20.06 5.25
CA LEU A 234 -10.97 20.57 6.32
C LEU A 234 -10.39 21.96 6.00
N ALA A 235 -10.11 22.26 4.72
CA ALA A 235 -9.45 23.49 4.29
C ALA A 235 -10.38 24.71 4.22
N VAL A 236 -11.69 24.51 4.05
CA VAL A 236 -12.68 25.59 3.92
C VAL A 236 -13.24 26.10 5.26
N HIS A 237 -12.70 25.63 6.39
CA HIS A 237 -13.08 26.01 7.75
C HIS A 237 -11.82 26.37 8.56
#